data_AF-A0A838NZU5-F1
#
_entry.id   AF-A0A838NZU5-F1
#
_cell.length_a   1.000
_cell.length_b   1.000
_cell.length_c   1.000
_cell.angle_alpha   90.00
_cell.angle_beta   90.00
_cell.angle_gamma   90.00
#
_symmetry.space_group_name_H-M   'P 1'
#
loop_
_entity.id
_entity.type
_entity.pdbx_description
1 polymer ?
#
loop_
_entity_poly.entity_id
_entity_poly.type
_entity_poly.pdbx_seq_one_letter_code
_entity_poly.pdbx_strand_id
1 'polypeptide(L)'
;MTIIRRVAAVSLLLLPEALGAQALARRVEAAGDGTVRMSFAAREGVCGSGSGSITIHDGHDDDWVANCDRGPVRVSLTLRQGRVTEAHSYVGGRWRQGSGRVNDLGSVPAREASAYLLTLAPRAGEDGGELITAATLADSATVWPSLLRIAREEGVSLETRRQAVFWLGQAAGKAAARGLDSIAVDDSGDIEVRKQAVFALSQRPEEEGVPVLIHIARSNPHPEIRKSALFWLGQSEDPRALALFEELLQ
;
A
#
# COMPACT_ATOMS: atom_id res chain seq x y z
N MET A 1 40.15 -2.09 -38.45
CA MET A 1 39.80 -2.08 -37.01
C MET A 1 38.37 -1.56 -36.88
N THR A 2 37.41 -2.47 -36.78
CA THR A 2 35.98 -2.14 -36.77
C THR A 2 35.45 -2.40 -35.36
N ILE A 3 35.03 -1.34 -34.67
CA ILE A 3 34.54 -1.40 -33.28
C ILE A 3 33.08 -1.86 -33.32
N ILE A 4 32.83 -3.09 -32.89
CA ILE A 4 31.48 -3.63 -32.70
C ILE A 4 30.88 -3.01 -31.44
N ARG A 5 29.90 -2.11 -31.60
CA ARG A 5 29.06 -1.62 -30.50
C ARG A 5 28.19 -2.76 -29.98
N ARG A 6 28.48 -3.23 -28.76
CA ARG A 6 27.57 -4.12 -28.00
C ARG A 6 26.36 -3.30 -27.56
N VAL A 7 25.22 -3.50 -28.21
CA VAL A 7 23.92 -3.12 -27.66
C VAL A 7 23.60 -4.14 -26.58
N ALA A 8 23.77 -3.75 -25.31
CA ALA A 8 23.30 -4.54 -24.19
C ALA A 8 21.76 -4.47 -24.17
N ALA A 9 21.12 -5.54 -24.63
CA ALA A 9 19.70 -5.77 -24.39
C ALA A 9 19.51 -5.95 -22.88
N VAL A 10 18.98 -4.92 -22.21
CA VAL A 10 18.56 -5.01 -20.81
C VAL A 10 17.29 -5.87 -20.78
N SER A 11 17.45 -7.08 -20.29
CA SER A 11 16.45 -8.14 -20.28
C SER A 11 15.26 -7.83 -19.36
N LEU A 12 14.08 -7.87 -19.97
CA LEU A 12 12.77 -8.23 -19.41
C LEU A 12 12.86 -9.24 -18.25
N LEU A 13 12.59 -8.81 -17.01
CA LEU A 13 12.41 -9.72 -15.86
C LEU A 13 11.16 -9.39 -15.00
N LEU A 14 10.18 -8.67 -15.57
CA LEU A 14 8.89 -8.38 -14.92
C LEU A 14 7.68 -9.05 -15.59
N LEU A 15 7.89 -9.89 -16.60
CA LEU A 15 6.81 -10.43 -17.44
C LEU A 15 5.80 -11.40 -16.77
N PRO A 16 6.20 -12.38 -15.92
CA PRO A 16 5.26 -13.41 -15.49
C PRO A 16 4.18 -12.87 -14.55
N GLU A 17 4.49 -11.84 -13.75
CA GLU A 17 3.54 -11.24 -12.80
C GLU A 17 2.43 -10.47 -13.51
N ALA A 18 2.80 -9.69 -14.54
CA ALA A 18 1.85 -8.98 -15.36
C ALA A 18 0.90 -9.96 -16.06
N LEU A 19 1.44 -11.06 -16.61
CA LEU A 19 0.66 -12.09 -17.31
C LEU A 19 -0.35 -12.81 -16.40
N GLY A 20 0.03 -13.14 -15.16
CA GLY A 20 -0.86 -13.73 -14.18
C GLY A 20 -1.98 -12.78 -13.74
N ALA A 21 -1.65 -11.52 -13.43
CA ALA A 21 -2.65 -10.50 -13.11
C ALA A 21 -3.61 -10.25 -14.29
N GLN A 22 -3.12 -10.28 -15.53
CA GLN A 22 -3.95 -10.16 -16.75
C GLN A 22 -4.83 -11.39 -16.97
N ALA A 23 -4.37 -12.59 -16.61
CA ALA A 23 -5.19 -13.80 -16.63
C ALA A 23 -6.32 -13.72 -15.59
N LEU A 24 -6.03 -13.25 -14.37
CA LEU A 24 -7.04 -13.00 -13.34
C LEU A 24 -8.03 -11.92 -13.79
N ALA A 25 -7.56 -10.82 -14.38
CA ALA A 25 -8.42 -9.77 -14.94
C ALA A 25 -9.42 -10.33 -15.96
N ARG A 26 -8.96 -11.14 -16.93
CA ARG A 26 -9.83 -11.79 -17.91
C ARG A 26 -10.90 -12.69 -17.28
N ARG A 27 -10.56 -13.40 -16.19
CA ARG A 27 -11.52 -14.24 -15.45
C ARG A 27 -12.58 -13.40 -14.74
N VAL A 28 -12.18 -12.26 -14.18
CA VAL A 28 -13.09 -11.32 -13.52
C VAL A 28 -13.99 -10.64 -14.55
N GLU A 29 -13.46 -10.21 -15.69
CA GLU A 29 -14.23 -9.65 -16.81
C GLU A 29 -15.24 -10.67 -17.36
N ALA A 30 -14.83 -11.92 -17.56
CA ALA A 30 -15.71 -13.00 -18.03
C ALA A 30 -16.85 -13.33 -17.04
N ALA A 31 -16.67 -13.04 -15.75
CA ALA A 31 -17.72 -13.23 -14.76
C ALA A 31 -18.88 -12.23 -14.95
N GLY A 32 -18.62 -11.05 -15.54
CA GLY A 32 -19.61 -9.99 -15.79
C GLY A 32 -20.18 -9.35 -14.52
N ASP A 33 -21.29 -8.62 -14.66
CA ASP A 33 -21.94 -7.91 -13.55
C ASP A 33 -22.43 -8.85 -12.43
N GLY A 34 -22.27 -8.42 -11.18
CA GLY A 34 -22.57 -9.21 -9.99
C GLY A 34 -21.38 -9.29 -9.02
N THR A 35 -21.43 -10.22 -8.08
CA THR A 35 -20.34 -10.38 -7.11
C THR A 35 -19.32 -11.37 -7.64
N VAL A 36 -18.05 -10.95 -7.71
CA VAL A 36 -16.91 -11.83 -7.97
C VAL A 36 -16.13 -11.99 -6.67
N ARG A 37 -15.83 -13.22 -6.28
CA ARG A 37 -15.06 -13.49 -5.07
C ARG A 37 -13.84 -14.36 -5.35
N MET A 38 -12.77 -14.12 -4.61
CA MET A 38 -11.52 -14.86 -4.71
C MET A 38 -10.82 -14.92 -3.36
N SER A 39 -10.01 -15.97 -3.15
CA SER A 39 -9.21 -16.10 -1.94
C SER A 39 -7.74 -16.32 -2.25
N PHE A 40 -6.86 -15.84 -1.38
CA PHE A 40 -5.42 -16.00 -1.54
C PHE A 40 -4.71 -16.11 -0.18
N ALA A 41 -3.47 -16.61 -0.20
CA ALA A 41 -2.65 -16.73 1.00
C ALA A 41 -2.36 -15.35 1.60
N ALA A 42 -2.50 -15.23 2.92
CA ALA A 42 -2.12 -14.04 3.67
C ALA A 42 -0.61 -14.07 3.94
N ARG A 43 0.03 -12.89 3.98
CA ARG A 43 1.42 -12.75 4.41
C ARG A 43 1.56 -13.08 5.90
N GLU A 44 2.79 -13.38 6.31
CA GLU A 44 3.13 -13.59 7.72
C GLU A 44 2.70 -12.40 8.61
N GLY A 45 2.26 -12.69 9.83
CA GLY A 45 1.79 -11.69 10.81
C GLY A 45 0.37 -11.18 10.59
N VAL A 46 -0.27 -11.48 9.45
CA VAL A 46 -1.67 -11.12 9.21
C VAL A 46 -2.61 -12.13 9.85
N CYS A 47 -3.57 -11.65 10.63
CA CYS A 47 -4.74 -12.46 10.98
C CYS A 47 -6.02 -11.63 11.09
N GLY A 48 -7.15 -12.32 11.17
CA GLY A 48 -8.45 -11.69 11.31
C GLY A 48 -9.44 -12.54 12.07
N SER A 49 -10.59 -11.94 12.35
CA SER A 49 -11.69 -12.58 13.10
C SER A 49 -12.66 -13.38 12.20
N GLY A 50 -12.40 -13.44 10.89
CA GLY A 50 -13.34 -13.98 9.90
C GLY A 50 -14.61 -13.16 9.67
N SER A 51 -14.80 -12.04 10.38
CA SER A 51 -16.03 -11.23 10.38
C SER A 51 -15.83 -9.74 10.09
N GLY A 52 -14.59 -9.29 9.84
CA GLY A 52 -14.30 -7.93 9.35
C GLY A 52 -13.21 -7.18 10.11
N SER A 53 -12.79 -7.65 11.29
CA SER A 53 -11.58 -7.13 11.93
C SER A 53 -10.35 -7.80 11.34
N ILE A 54 -9.37 -7.00 10.91
CA ILE A 54 -8.08 -7.45 10.41
C ILE A 54 -7.01 -6.82 11.30
N THR A 55 -6.11 -7.65 11.83
CA THR A 55 -5.00 -7.23 12.68
C THR A 55 -3.69 -7.69 12.04
N ILE A 56 -2.69 -6.81 12.05
CA ILE A 56 -1.35 -7.10 11.55
C ILE A 56 -0.42 -7.04 12.76
N HIS A 57 0.11 -8.20 13.15
CA HIS A 57 1.05 -8.31 14.26
C HIS A 57 2.48 -8.16 13.77
N ASP A 58 3.27 -7.38 14.50
CA ASP A 58 4.67 -7.04 14.28
C ASP A 58 5.65 -7.83 15.19
N GLY A 59 5.16 -8.89 15.85
CA GLY A 59 6.00 -9.89 16.52
C GLY A 59 6.28 -9.66 18.01
N HIS A 60 5.53 -8.78 18.69
CA HIS A 60 5.45 -8.81 20.15
C HIS A 60 4.38 -9.83 20.59
N ASP A 61 4.80 -10.85 21.34
CA ASP A 61 3.93 -11.86 21.96
C ASP A 61 3.00 -11.19 22.98
N ASP A 62 1.79 -10.84 22.55
CA ASP A 62 0.64 -10.70 23.44
C ASP A 62 -0.17 -12.00 23.35
N ASP A 63 -0.02 -12.84 24.38
CA ASP A 63 -0.62 -14.18 24.57
C ASP A 63 -2.16 -14.23 24.57
N TRP A 64 -2.87 -13.18 24.13
CA TRP A 64 -4.32 -13.00 24.30
C TRP A 64 -5.14 -12.74 23.04
N VAL A 65 -4.70 -13.18 21.85
CA VAL A 65 -5.59 -13.16 20.65
C VAL A 65 -6.23 -14.52 20.41
N ALA A 66 -7.30 -14.81 21.14
CA ALA A 66 -8.01 -16.10 21.07
C ALA A 66 -8.74 -16.39 19.72
N ASN A 67 -8.77 -15.44 18.77
CA ASN A 67 -9.45 -15.59 17.46
C ASN A 67 -8.60 -15.04 16.31
N CYS A 68 -7.40 -15.59 16.10
CA CYS A 68 -6.47 -15.19 15.04
C CYS A 68 -6.49 -16.22 13.89
N ASP A 69 -7.45 -16.10 12.97
CA ASP A 69 -7.44 -16.90 11.74
C ASP A 69 -6.39 -16.31 10.79
N ARG A 70 -5.34 -17.08 10.47
CA ARG A 70 -4.22 -16.65 9.62
C ARG A 70 -4.53 -16.64 8.12
N GLY A 71 -5.72 -17.05 7.70
CA GLY A 71 -6.11 -17.03 6.30
C GLY A 71 -7.18 -18.05 5.91
N PRO A 72 -7.54 -18.09 4.62
CA PRO A 72 -7.02 -17.22 3.55
C PRO A 72 -7.54 -15.77 3.67
N VAL A 73 -6.91 -14.83 2.98
CA VAL A 73 -7.56 -13.55 2.67
C VAL A 73 -8.70 -13.85 1.71
N ARG A 74 -9.87 -13.28 1.99
CA ARG A 74 -11.09 -13.41 1.20
C ARG A 74 -11.47 -12.04 0.69
N VAL A 75 -11.63 -11.91 -0.62
CA VAL A 75 -12.04 -10.66 -1.26
C VAL A 75 -13.31 -10.91 -2.06
N SER A 76 -14.29 -10.03 -1.91
CA SER A 76 -15.48 -9.96 -2.77
C SER A 76 -15.57 -8.57 -3.40
N LEU A 77 -15.78 -8.54 -4.71
CA LEU A 77 -15.93 -7.36 -5.53
C LEU A 77 -17.34 -7.35 -6.12
N THR A 78 -18.08 -6.27 -5.96
CA THR A 78 -19.33 -6.05 -6.69
C THR A 78 -18.99 -5.29 -7.97
N LEU A 79 -19.27 -5.92 -9.12
CA LEU A 79 -19.07 -5.35 -10.45
C LEU A 79 -20.39 -4.86 -11.04
N ARG A 80 -20.38 -3.61 -11.53
CA ARG A 80 -21.47 -3.04 -12.33
C ARG A 80 -20.88 -2.34 -13.54
N GLN A 81 -21.32 -2.72 -14.75
CA GLN A 81 -20.80 -2.19 -16.01
C GLN A 81 -19.27 -2.28 -16.11
N GLY A 82 -18.71 -3.40 -15.62
CA GLY A 82 -17.26 -3.63 -15.60
C GLY A 82 -16.46 -2.77 -14.60
N ARG A 83 -17.12 -2.03 -13.70
CA ARG A 83 -16.46 -1.24 -12.64
C ARG A 83 -16.71 -1.87 -11.28
N VAL A 84 -15.72 -1.83 -10.41
CA VAL A 84 -15.90 -2.12 -8.99
C VAL A 84 -16.70 -0.99 -8.36
N THR A 85 -17.83 -1.33 -7.75
CA THR A 85 -18.68 -0.39 -7.00
C THR A 85 -18.74 -0.69 -5.51
N GLU A 86 -18.15 -1.80 -5.10
CA GLU A 86 -18.05 -2.23 -3.71
C GLU A 86 -16.93 -3.26 -3.61
N ALA A 87 -16.07 -3.14 -2.61
CA ALA A 87 -15.07 -4.14 -2.27
C ALA A 87 -15.18 -4.48 -0.78
N HIS A 88 -14.97 -5.75 -0.47
CA HIS A 88 -14.83 -6.20 0.92
C HIS A 88 -13.72 -7.22 1.02
N SER A 89 -12.89 -7.11 2.04
CA SER A 89 -11.90 -8.09 2.40
C SER A 89 -11.94 -8.46 3.89
N TYR A 90 -11.53 -9.68 4.18
CA TYR A 90 -11.31 -10.16 5.54
C TYR A 90 -10.40 -11.39 5.51
N VAL A 91 -9.84 -11.75 6.66
CA VAL A 91 -8.92 -12.88 6.80
C VAL A 91 -9.62 -13.98 7.58
N GLY A 92 -9.53 -15.22 7.07
CA GLY A 92 -10.10 -16.38 7.73
C GLY A 92 -11.59 -16.56 7.48
N GLY A 93 -12.24 -17.30 8.40
CA GLY A 93 -13.68 -17.54 8.36
C GLY A 93 -14.22 -18.17 7.07
N ARG A 94 -15.55 -18.07 6.91
CA ARG A 94 -16.31 -18.57 5.76
C ARG A 94 -16.76 -17.41 4.87
N TRP A 95 -17.12 -17.71 3.63
CA TRP A 95 -17.76 -16.72 2.75
C TRP A 95 -19.01 -16.14 3.39
N ARG A 96 -19.08 -14.80 3.46
CA ARG A 96 -20.33 -14.12 3.84
C ARG A 96 -21.42 -14.46 2.82
N GLN A 97 -22.64 -14.66 3.30
CA GLN A 97 -23.79 -14.86 2.43
C GLN A 97 -24.08 -13.53 1.72
N GLY A 98 -23.88 -13.51 0.40
CA GLY A 98 -24.22 -12.37 -0.45
C GLY A 98 -25.59 -12.56 -1.08
N SER A 99 -26.23 -11.45 -1.46
CA SER A 99 -27.40 -11.47 -2.33
C SER A 99 -26.96 -11.44 -3.81
N GLY A 100 -27.68 -12.16 -4.67
CA GLY A 100 -27.47 -12.13 -6.13
C GLY A 100 -26.52 -13.20 -6.68
N ARG A 101 -26.11 -13.03 -7.95
CA ARG A 101 -25.24 -13.98 -8.66
C ARG A 101 -23.80 -13.81 -8.17
N VAL A 102 -23.26 -14.90 -7.60
CA VAL A 102 -21.88 -14.96 -7.12
C VAL A 102 -21.04 -15.81 -8.06
N ASN A 103 -19.98 -15.23 -8.62
CA ASN A 103 -18.94 -15.95 -9.36
C ASN A 103 -17.74 -16.17 -8.46
N ASP A 104 -17.51 -17.43 -8.08
CA ASP A 104 -16.37 -17.80 -7.24
C ASP A 104 -15.18 -18.22 -8.10
N LEU A 105 -14.10 -17.42 -8.04
CA LEU A 105 -12.85 -17.72 -8.73
C LEU A 105 -11.96 -18.70 -7.94
N GLY A 106 -12.38 -19.09 -6.74
CA GLY A 106 -11.66 -20.02 -5.88
C GLY A 106 -10.40 -19.42 -5.27
N SER A 107 -9.41 -20.28 -5.06
CA SER A 107 -8.08 -19.86 -4.63
C SER A 107 -7.27 -19.38 -5.83
N VAL A 108 -6.62 -18.23 -5.69
CA VAL A 108 -5.76 -17.62 -6.70
C VAL A 108 -4.37 -17.33 -6.10
N PRO A 109 -3.31 -17.27 -6.92
CA PRO A 109 -1.98 -16.91 -6.43
C PRO A 109 -1.98 -15.52 -5.78
N ALA A 110 -1.44 -15.40 -4.56
CA ALA A 110 -1.47 -14.17 -3.77
C ALA A 110 -0.82 -12.97 -4.49
N ARG A 111 0.29 -13.22 -5.17
CA ARG A 111 0.99 -12.22 -5.99
C ARG A 111 0.12 -11.69 -7.13
N GLU A 112 -0.61 -12.57 -7.82
CA GLU A 112 -1.50 -12.18 -8.92
C GLU A 112 -2.71 -11.40 -8.42
N ALA A 113 -3.30 -11.84 -7.30
CA ALA A 113 -4.39 -11.12 -6.65
C ALA A 113 -3.97 -9.72 -6.22
N SER A 114 -2.83 -9.59 -5.53
CA SER A 114 -2.29 -8.30 -5.08
C SER A 114 -2.05 -7.35 -6.26
N ALA A 115 -1.35 -7.84 -7.30
CA ALA A 115 -1.08 -7.05 -8.50
C ALA A 115 -2.38 -6.59 -9.17
N TYR A 116 -3.34 -7.50 -9.33
CA TYR A 116 -4.65 -7.20 -9.91
C TYR A 116 -5.42 -6.15 -9.11
N LEU A 117 -5.54 -6.32 -7.79
CA LEU A 117 -6.26 -5.38 -6.90
C LEU A 117 -5.63 -3.97 -6.95
N LEU A 118 -4.30 -3.86 -7.01
CA LEU A 118 -3.59 -2.58 -7.17
C LEU A 118 -3.79 -1.93 -8.55
N THR A 119 -4.19 -2.70 -9.57
CA THR A 119 -4.60 -2.12 -10.86
C THR A 119 -6.02 -1.54 -10.83
N LEU A 120 -6.89 -2.08 -9.97
CA LEU A 120 -8.27 -1.64 -9.82
C LEU A 120 -8.40 -0.42 -8.90
N ALA A 121 -7.58 -0.35 -7.84
CA ALA A 121 -7.68 0.67 -6.80
C ALA A 121 -7.82 2.12 -7.31
N PRO A 122 -7.04 2.59 -8.31
CA PRO A 122 -7.19 3.93 -8.88
C PRO A 122 -8.58 4.29 -9.42
N ARG A 123 -9.38 3.28 -9.82
CA ARG A 123 -10.63 3.46 -10.56
C ARG A 123 -11.88 3.08 -9.76
N ALA A 124 -11.69 2.62 -8.53
CA ALA A 124 -12.72 2.06 -7.67
C ALA A 124 -13.42 3.11 -6.78
N GLY A 125 -13.12 4.41 -6.95
CA GLY A 125 -13.75 5.47 -6.16
C GLY A 125 -13.42 5.33 -4.67
N GLU A 126 -14.45 5.28 -3.83
CA GLU A 126 -14.32 5.13 -2.37
C GLU A 126 -13.72 3.77 -1.97
N ASP A 127 -13.92 2.71 -2.77
CA ASP A 127 -13.40 1.37 -2.49
C ASP A 127 -11.91 1.19 -2.83
N GLY A 128 -11.26 2.22 -3.39
CA GLY A 128 -9.85 2.15 -3.74
C GLY A 128 -8.95 1.83 -2.54
N GLY A 129 -9.28 2.38 -1.37
CA GLY A 129 -8.56 2.10 -0.12
C GLY A 129 -8.69 0.64 0.32
N GLU A 130 -9.88 0.05 0.21
CA GLU A 130 -10.14 -1.35 0.56
C GLU A 130 -9.37 -2.31 -0.35
N LEU A 131 -9.29 -2.00 -1.65
CA LEU A 131 -8.50 -2.78 -2.60
C LEU A 131 -7.01 -2.74 -2.31
N ILE A 132 -6.50 -1.57 -1.89
CA ILE A 132 -5.10 -1.43 -1.46
C ILE A 132 -4.87 -2.28 -0.20
N THR A 133 -5.75 -2.19 0.80
CA THR A 133 -5.67 -3.01 2.02
C THR A 133 -5.66 -4.49 1.68
N ALA A 134 -6.61 -4.98 0.90
CA ALA A 134 -6.65 -6.39 0.50
C ALA A 134 -5.35 -6.82 -0.21
N ALA A 135 -4.79 -5.97 -1.07
CA ALA A 135 -3.55 -6.26 -1.79
C ALA A 135 -2.32 -6.33 -0.88
N THR A 136 -2.26 -5.55 0.21
CA THR A 136 -1.12 -5.53 1.14
C THR A 136 -1.11 -6.73 2.09
N LEU A 137 -2.26 -7.39 2.28
CA LEU A 137 -2.38 -8.63 3.07
C LEU A 137 -1.85 -9.85 2.32
N ALA A 138 -1.64 -9.77 1.01
CA ALA A 138 -1.24 -10.90 0.18
C ALA A 138 0.20 -11.38 0.50
N ASP A 139 0.37 -12.69 0.58
CA ASP A 139 1.68 -13.32 0.75
C ASP A 139 2.65 -12.98 -0.39
N SER A 140 3.91 -12.75 -0.02
CA SER A 140 5.05 -12.57 -0.93
C SER A 140 4.90 -11.43 -1.95
N ALA A 141 3.97 -10.49 -1.74
CA ALA A 141 3.70 -9.39 -2.65
C ALA A 141 4.66 -8.20 -2.42
N THR A 142 5.35 -7.76 -3.48
CA THR A 142 6.10 -6.49 -3.47
C THR A 142 5.18 -5.36 -3.93
N VAL A 143 4.51 -4.72 -2.96
CA VAL A 143 3.45 -3.74 -3.26
C VAL A 143 3.93 -2.29 -3.41
N TRP A 144 5.08 -1.95 -2.81
CA TRP A 144 5.53 -0.56 -2.69
C TRP A 144 5.65 0.22 -4.02
N PRO A 145 6.08 -0.34 -5.17
CA PRO A 145 6.17 0.43 -6.42
C PRO A 145 4.79 0.89 -6.90
N SER A 146 3.80 0.00 -6.78
CA SER A 146 2.41 0.30 -7.13
C SER A 146 1.80 1.32 -6.17
N LEU A 147 2.04 1.20 -4.87
CA LEU A 147 1.56 2.18 -3.90
C LEU A 147 2.16 3.58 -4.15
N LEU A 148 3.46 3.66 -4.46
CA LEU A 148 4.13 4.92 -4.81
C LEU A 148 3.54 5.56 -6.06
N ARG A 149 3.25 4.76 -7.09
CA ARG A 149 2.55 5.24 -8.30
C ARG A 149 1.17 5.78 -7.94
N ILE A 150 0.36 5.02 -7.20
CA ILE A 150 -1.00 5.41 -6.83
C ILE A 150 -0.99 6.70 -6.02
N ALA A 151 -0.10 6.85 -5.04
CA ALA A 151 0.01 8.04 -4.19
C ALA A 151 0.29 9.34 -4.99
N ARG A 152 0.91 9.23 -6.17
CA ARG A 152 1.29 10.36 -7.03
C ARG A 152 0.30 10.66 -8.16
N GLU A 153 -0.64 9.76 -8.40
CA GLU A 153 -1.54 9.86 -9.55
C GLU A 153 -2.67 10.86 -9.25
N GLU A 154 -2.61 12.07 -9.80
CA GLU A 154 -3.58 13.15 -9.52
C GLU A 154 -5.04 12.78 -9.82
N GLY A 155 -5.26 11.89 -10.79
CA GLY A 155 -6.61 11.40 -11.15
C GLY A 155 -7.20 10.42 -10.15
N VAL A 156 -6.46 10.00 -9.13
CA VAL A 156 -6.91 9.09 -8.07
C VAL A 156 -7.47 9.90 -6.90
N SER A 157 -8.54 9.39 -6.28
CA SER A 157 -9.17 10.05 -5.13
C SER A 157 -8.17 10.29 -3.99
N LEU A 158 -8.32 11.43 -3.30
CA LEU A 158 -7.44 11.81 -2.19
C LEU A 158 -7.37 10.69 -1.14
N GLU A 159 -8.51 10.08 -0.81
CA GLU A 159 -8.57 8.98 0.17
C GLU A 159 -7.74 7.76 -0.27
N THR A 160 -7.88 7.32 -1.53
CA THR A 160 -7.09 6.21 -2.06
C THR A 160 -5.59 6.54 -2.06
N ARG A 161 -5.21 7.79 -2.37
CA ARG A 161 -3.82 8.24 -2.31
C ARG A 161 -3.28 8.24 -0.88
N ARG A 162 -4.06 8.71 0.10
CA ARG A 162 -3.70 8.66 1.53
C ARG A 162 -3.52 7.22 2.01
N GLN A 163 -4.41 6.31 1.61
CA GLN A 163 -4.30 4.89 1.93
C GLN A 163 -3.04 4.25 1.32
N ALA A 164 -2.68 4.63 0.09
CA ALA A 164 -1.43 4.20 -0.53
C ALA A 164 -0.20 4.66 0.27
N VAL A 165 -0.18 5.92 0.72
CA VAL A 165 0.89 6.46 1.59
C VAL A 165 0.95 5.76 2.94
N PHE A 166 -0.20 5.51 3.57
CA PHE A 166 -0.28 4.75 4.82
C PHE A 166 0.40 3.38 4.66
N TRP A 167 0.01 2.60 3.66
CA TRP A 167 0.58 1.28 3.43
C TRP A 167 2.04 1.30 2.96
N LEU A 168 2.51 2.39 2.32
CA LEU A 168 3.93 2.62 2.08
C LEU A 168 4.72 2.80 3.38
N GLY A 169 4.16 3.51 4.36
CA GLY A 169 4.74 3.64 5.70
C GLY A 169 4.92 2.29 6.40
N GLN A 170 3.91 1.42 6.26
CA GLN A 170 3.91 0.07 6.81
C GLN A 170 4.80 -0.92 6.03
N ALA A 171 5.18 -0.60 4.79
CA ALA A 171 6.04 -1.46 3.99
C ALA A 171 7.48 -1.41 4.53
N ALA A 172 8.11 -2.58 4.68
CA ALA A 172 9.46 -2.68 5.17
C ALA A 172 10.51 -2.23 4.12
N GLY A 173 11.52 -1.50 4.58
CA GLY A 173 12.79 -1.33 3.88
C GLY A 173 13.04 0.04 3.26
N LYS A 174 14.32 0.30 2.99
CA LYS A 174 14.85 1.59 2.50
C LYS A 174 14.20 2.09 1.21
N ALA A 175 13.69 1.19 0.36
CA ALA A 175 13.02 1.58 -0.88
C ALA A 175 11.67 2.28 -0.62
N ALA A 176 10.87 1.77 0.33
CA ALA A 176 9.61 2.39 0.73
C ALA A 176 9.86 3.74 1.42
N ALA A 177 10.87 3.83 2.29
CA ALA A 177 11.28 5.08 2.93
C ALA A 177 11.71 6.16 1.91
N ARG A 178 12.53 5.80 0.90
CA ARG A 178 12.87 6.70 -0.22
C ARG A 178 11.64 7.11 -1.03
N GLY A 179 10.68 6.20 -1.20
CA GLY A 179 9.40 6.50 -1.83
C GLY A 179 8.64 7.60 -1.09
N LEU A 180 8.52 7.48 0.23
CA LEU A 180 7.85 8.47 1.09
C LEU A 180 8.56 9.83 1.09
N ASP A 181 9.89 9.85 1.21
CA ASP A 181 10.69 11.08 1.09
C ASP A 181 10.39 11.78 -0.24
N SER A 182 10.43 11.02 -1.33
CA SER A 182 10.15 11.53 -2.66
C SER A 182 8.70 12.00 -2.87
N ILE A 183 7.74 11.60 -2.01
CA ILE A 183 6.39 12.19 -2.00
C ILE A 183 6.40 13.49 -1.21
N ALA A 184 7.02 13.54 -0.03
CA ALA A 184 7.04 14.71 0.83
C ALA A 184 7.71 15.94 0.16
N VAL A 185 8.77 15.72 -0.62
CA VAL A 185 9.51 16.80 -1.30
C VAL A 185 8.94 17.20 -2.66
N ASP A 186 7.97 16.44 -3.19
CA ASP A 186 7.34 16.75 -4.49
C ASP A 186 6.41 17.95 -4.36
N ASP A 187 6.87 19.10 -4.84
CA ASP A 187 6.14 20.37 -4.88
C ASP A 187 4.77 20.24 -5.56
N SER A 188 4.72 19.50 -6.67
CA SER A 188 3.52 19.37 -7.51
C SER A 188 2.40 18.55 -6.87
N GLY A 189 2.73 17.78 -5.83
CA GLY A 189 1.79 16.91 -5.15
C GLY A 189 0.82 17.65 -4.23
N ASP A 190 -0.38 17.09 -4.10
CA ASP A 190 -1.38 17.50 -3.09
C ASP A 190 -0.77 17.56 -1.68
N ILE A 191 -1.02 18.69 -0.99
CA ILE A 191 -0.42 19.00 0.30
C ILE A 191 -0.78 17.99 1.40
N GLU A 192 -2.00 17.44 1.39
CA GLU A 192 -2.46 16.49 2.39
C GLU A 192 -1.78 15.13 2.21
N VAL A 193 -1.56 14.72 0.96
CA VAL A 193 -0.78 13.50 0.66
C VAL A 193 0.69 13.66 1.07
N ARG A 194 1.26 14.85 0.87
CA ARG A 194 2.63 15.17 1.31
C ARG A 194 2.75 15.16 2.83
N LYS A 195 1.81 15.77 3.55
CA LYS A 195 1.75 15.72 5.02
C LYS A 195 1.60 14.28 5.53
N GLN A 196 0.79 13.46 4.87
CA GLN A 196 0.67 12.04 5.18
C GLN A 196 2.00 11.30 4.98
N ALA A 197 2.79 11.66 3.96
CA ALA A 197 4.11 11.05 3.75
C ALA A 197 5.10 11.44 4.84
N VAL A 198 5.07 12.69 5.32
CA VAL A 198 5.85 13.13 6.49
C VAL A 198 5.46 12.34 7.74
N PHE A 199 4.17 12.14 8.00
CA PHE A 199 3.70 11.29 9.09
C PHE A 199 4.16 9.84 8.92
N ALA A 200 4.03 9.26 7.72
CA ALA A 200 4.50 7.89 7.48
C ALA A 200 6.02 7.73 7.72
N LEU A 201 6.81 8.78 7.45
CA LEU A 201 8.25 8.81 7.77
C LEU A 201 8.50 8.89 9.29
N SER A 202 7.65 9.56 10.07
CA SER A 202 7.80 9.62 11.54
C SER A 202 7.51 8.31 12.23
N GLN A 203 6.69 7.44 11.62
CA GLN A 203 6.40 6.10 12.14
C GLN A 203 7.52 5.08 11.83
N ARG A 204 8.58 5.48 11.12
CA ARG A 204 9.73 4.60 10.83
C ARG A 204 10.65 4.50 12.04
N PRO A 205 11.49 3.45 12.12
CA PRO A 205 12.58 3.41 13.10
C PRO A 205 13.38 4.71 13.07
N GLU A 206 13.77 5.22 14.23
CA GLU A 206 14.37 6.56 14.36
C GLU A 206 15.58 6.75 13.44
N GLU A 207 16.43 5.72 13.30
CA GLU A 207 17.60 5.75 12.42
C GLU A 207 17.28 5.86 10.92
N GLU A 208 16.06 5.54 10.51
CA GLU A 208 15.58 5.73 9.15
C GLU A 208 14.76 7.02 8.98
N GLY A 209 13.89 7.33 9.95
CA GLY A 209 12.92 8.42 9.86
C GLY A 209 13.51 9.78 10.21
N VAL A 210 14.21 9.89 11.35
CA VAL A 210 14.69 11.17 11.89
C VAL A 210 15.62 11.91 10.92
N PRO A 211 16.62 11.27 10.27
CA PRO A 211 17.47 11.96 9.30
C PRO A 211 16.69 12.57 8.13
N VAL A 212 15.64 11.88 7.66
CA VAL A 212 14.80 12.35 6.55
C VAL A 212 13.92 13.51 7.01
N LEU A 213 13.31 13.41 8.19
CA LEU A 213 12.51 14.51 8.76
C LEU A 213 13.33 15.77 8.99
N ILE A 214 14.58 15.64 9.48
CA ILE A 214 15.51 16.78 9.62
C ILE A 214 15.79 17.42 8.26
N HIS A 215 16.03 16.61 7.22
CA HIS A 215 16.22 17.12 5.87
C HIS A 215 15.00 17.92 5.40
N ILE A 216 13.79 17.34 5.52
CA ILE A 216 12.54 18.00 5.13
C ILE A 216 12.34 19.31 5.91
N ALA A 217 12.58 19.32 7.23
CA ALA A 217 12.45 20.51 8.06
C ALA A 217 13.36 21.66 7.62
N ARG A 218 14.55 21.35 7.08
CA ARG A 218 15.53 22.35 6.62
C ARG A 218 15.31 22.81 5.18
N SER A 219 15.04 21.87 4.27
CA SER A 219 15.19 22.09 2.83
C SER A 219 13.86 22.23 2.09
N ASN A 220 12.74 21.75 2.66
CA ASN A 220 11.51 21.67 1.89
C ASN A 220 10.99 23.09 1.56
N PRO A 221 10.68 23.39 0.29
CA PRO A 221 10.27 24.74 -0.10
C PRO A 221 8.94 25.14 0.53
N HIS A 222 8.06 24.17 0.82
CA HIS A 222 6.70 24.43 1.30
C HIS A 222 6.66 24.59 2.84
N PRO A 223 6.27 25.76 3.39
CA PRO A 223 6.31 26.02 4.83
C PRO A 223 5.50 25.03 5.67
N GLU A 224 4.30 24.66 5.22
CA GLU A 224 3.46 23.69 5.93
C GLU A 224 4.09 22.29 6.01
N ILE A 225 4.89 21.89 5.03
CA ILE A 225 5.57 20.59 5.05
C ILE A 225 6.75 20.64 6.02
N ARG A 226 7.52 21.74 6.06
CA ARG A 226 8.55 21.96 7.10
C ARG A 226 7.93 21.93 8.49
N LYS A 227 6.80 22.62 8.69
CA LYS A 227 6.06 22.64 9.96
C LYS A 227 5.61 21.23 10.37
N SER A 228 5.09 20.44 9.45
CA SER A 228 4.73 19.04 9.74
C SER A 228 5.95 18.20 10.14
N ALA A 229 7.09 18.37 9.47
CA ALA A 229 8.31 17.64 9.85
C ALA A 229 8.82 18.04 11.24
N LEU A 230 8.85 19.35 11.54
CA LEU A 230 9.19 19.85 12.87
C LEU A 230 8.23 19.34 13.96
N PHE A 231 6.93 19.29 13.67
CA PHE A 231 5.95 18.75 14.60
C PHE A 231 6.28 17.30 14.99
N TRP A 232 6.52 16.43 14.00
CA TRP A 232 6.84 15.03 14.26
C TRP A 232 8.22 14.81 14.87
N LEU A 233 9.22 15.63 14.51
CA LEU A 233 10.52 15.65 15.21
C LEU A 233 10.36 16.03 16.69
N GLY A 234 9.46 16.96 17.01
CA GLY A 234 9.15 17.32 18.40
C GLY A 234 8.39 16.23 19.17
N GLN A 235 7.84 15.22 18.50
CA GLN A 235 7.28 14.02 19.13
C GLN A 235 8.31 12.89 19.27
N SER A 236 9.50 13.03 18.66
CA SER A 236 10.58 12.07 18.83
C SER A 236 11.39 12.40 20.09
N GLU A 237 11.95 11.36 20.72
CA GLU A 237 12.90 11.50 21.83
C GLU A 237 14.36 11.54 21.32
N ASP A 238 14.55 11.72 20.02
CA ASP A 238 15.86 11.64 19.37
C ASP A 238 16.71 12.91 19.62
N PRO A 239 17.94 12.78 20.14
CA PRO A 239 18.80 13.93 20.44
C PRO A 239 19.15 14.77 19.20
N ARG A 240 19.08 14.20 17.98
CA ARG A 240 19.28 14.94 16.73
C ARG A 240 18.15 15.94 16.47
N ALA A 241 16.92 15.62 16.90
CA ALA A 241 15.79 16.53 16.81
C ALA A 241 15.99 17.72 17.76
N LEU A 242 16.44 17.46 19.00
CA LEU A 242 16.78 18.53 19.96
C LEU A 242 17.87 19.46 19.41
N ALA A 243 18.95 18.90 18.88
CA ALA A 243 20.04 19.70 18.28
C ALA A 243 19.55 20.57 17.11
N LEU A 244 18.61 20.08 16.29
CA LEU A 244 17.98 20.89 15.24
C LEU A 244 17.19 22.06 15.85
N PHE A 245 16.39 21.83 16.90
CA PHE A 245 15.61 22.90 17.52
C PHE A 245 16.51 23.96 18.18
N GLU A 246 17.61 23.56 18.82
CA GLU A 246 18.60 24.48 19.38
C GLU A 246 19.22 25.36 18.29
N GLU A 247 19.54 24.80 17.12
CA GLU A 247 20.07 25.57 15.99
C GLU A 247 19.03 26.55 15.41
N LEU A 248 17.77 26.14 15.27
CA LEU A 248 16.73 26.96 14.64
C LEU A 248 16.22 28.11 15.53
N LEU A 249 16.41 28.02 16.85
CA LEU A 249 15.93 29.00 17.82
C LEU A 249 17.01 30.00 18.27
N GLN A 250 18.25 29.83 17.83
CA GLN A 250 19.35 30.79 17.99
C GLN A 250 19.32 31.86 16.89
#